data_AF-A0A967BLW0-F1
#
_entry.id   AF-A0A967BLW0-F1
#
_cell.length_a   1.000
_cell.length_b   1.000
_cell.length_c   1.000
_cell.angle_alpha   90.00
_cell.angle_beta   90.00
_cell.angle_gamma   90.00
#
_symmetry.space_group_name_H-M   'P 1'
#
loop_
_entity.id
_entity.type
_entity.pdbx_description
1 polymer ?
#
loop_
_entity_poly.entity_id
_entity_poly.type
_entity_poly.pdbx_seq_one_letter_code
_entity_poly.pdbx_strand_id
1 'polypeptide(L)'
;MTQIPDDAIKCLDKGFVRLVDSMGGDDAIVQSARVSYGQGTSKVSQDRGLIRYLMRHRHTTPFEMVEFKFHCKMPIFVARQWVRHRTA
;
A
#
# COMPACT_ATOMS: atom_id res chain seq x y z
N MET A 1 3.07 -21.39 -23.65
CA MET A 1 3.53 -21.17 -22.25
C MET A 1 3.04 -19.80 -21.81
N THR A 2 2.37 -19.70 -20.67
CA THR A 2 1.94 -18.40 -20.13
C THR A 2 3.16 -17.64 -19.64
N GLN A 3 3.62 -16.66 -20.41
CA GLN A 3 4.70 -15.77 -19.99
C GLN A 3 4.22 -14.94 -18.80
N ILE A 4 4.93 -15.02 -17.67
CA ILE A 4 4.71 -14.18 -16.49
C ILE A 4 5.70 -13.01 -16.60
N PRO A 5 5.30 -11.76 -16.34
CA PRO A 5 6.23 -10.63 -16.34
C PRO A 5 7.37 -10.83 -15.32
N ASP A 6 8.59 -10.41 -15.65
CA ASP A 6 9.78 -10.63 -14.80
C ASP A 6 9.71 -9.90 -13.44
N ASP A 7 8.97 -8.78 -13.39
CA ASP A 7 8.71 -7.97 -12.19
C ASP A 7 7.48 -8.45 -11.39
N ALA A 8 6.89 -9.60 -11.74
CA ALA A 8 5.70 -10.13 -11.11
C ALA A 8 6.01 -11.30 -10.15
N ILE A 9 5.24 -11.36 -9.07
CA ILE A 9 5.24 -12.50 -8.16
C ILE A 9 4.28 -13.55 -8.72
N LYS A 10 4.77 -14.75 -9.02
CA LYS A 10 3.95 -15.87 -9.47
C LYS A 10 3.00 -16.32 -8.34
N CYS A 11 1.74 -16.55 -8.70
CA CYS A 11 0.72 -17.08 -7.79
C CYS A 11 0.02 -18.28 -8.43
N LEU A 12 -0.13 -19.39 -7.69
CA LEU A 12 -0.72 -20.64 -8.19
C LEU A 12 0.04 -21.20 -9.41
N ASP A 13 -0.68 -21.87 -10.31
CA ASP A 13 -0.14 -22.50 -11.52
C ASP A 13 0.16 -21.48 -12.63
N LYS A 14 -0.76 -20.52 -12.85
CA LYS A 14 -0.77 -19.59 -14.01
C LYS A 14 -1.05 -18.12 -13.65
N GLY A 15 -1.25 -17.80 -12.38
CA GLY A 15 -1.56 -16.46 -11.89
C GLY A 15 -0.31 -15.67 -11.52
N PHE A 16 -0.50 -14.37 -11.31
CA PHE A 16 0.55 -13.48 -10.81
C PHE A 16 -0.05 -12.21 -10.19
N VAL A 17 0.77 -11.52 -9.40
CA VAL A 17 0.53 -10.14 -8.92
C VAL A 17 1.76 -9.30 -9.25
N ARG A 18 1.54 -8.14 -9.86
CA ARG A 18 2.60 -7.21 -10.27
C ARG A 18 2.27 -5.81 -9.78
N LEU A 19 3.23 -5.13 -9.17
CA LEU A 19 3.11 -3.72 -8.84
C LEU A 19 3.23 -2.90 -10.13
N VAL A 20 2.19 -2.12 -10.45
CA VAL A 20 2.19 -1.25 -11.63
C VAL A 20 2.72 0.13 -11.28
N ASP A 21 2.25 0.64 -10.14
CA ASP A 21 2.49 2.00 -9.71
C ASP A 21 2.23 2.10 -8.19
N SER A 22 2.91 3.04 -7.53
CA SER A 22 2.74 3.32 -6.11
C SER A 22 2.86 4.82 -5.88
N MET A 23 1.91 5.40 -5.17
CA MET A 23 1.92 6.80 -4.78
C MET A 23 2.14 6.92 -3.28
N GLY A 24 3.07 7.78 -2.88
CA GLY A 24 3.38 8.06 -1.48
C GLY A 24 4.36 7.07 -0.85
N GLY A 25 4.44 7.12 0.48
CA GLY A 25 5.37 6.34 1.29
C GLY A 25 5.23 6.70 2.76
N ASP A 26 6.20 6.25 3.57
CA ASP A 26 6.24 6.57 5.01
C ASP A 26 6.26 8.09 5.28
N ASP A 27 6.89 8.85 4.38
CA ASP A 27 6.95 10.32 4.38
C ASP A 27 5.57 10.95 4.17
N ALA A 28 4.77 10.45 3.22
CA ALA A 28 3.42 10.92 2.97
C ALA A 28 2.49 10.72 4.20
N ILE A 29 2.62 9.56 4.87
CA ILE A 29 1.89 9.25 6.10
C ILE A 29 2.26 10.24 7.21
N VAL A 30 3.56 10.45 7.42
CA VAL A 30 4.09 11.32 8.47
C VAL A 30 3.72 12.78 8.21
N GLN A 31 3.83 13.25 6.96
CA GLN A 31 3.47 14.60 6.57
C GLN A 31 1.97 14.85 6.77
N SER A 32 1.11 13.90 6.39
CA SER A 32 -0.33 13.99 6.60
C SER A 32 -0.69 14.04 8.09
N ALA A 33 -0.07 13.19 8.90
CA ALA A 33 -0.27 13.21 10.35
C ALA A 33 0.22 14.51 11.02
N ARG A 34 1.19 15.20 10.40
CA ARG A 34 1.78 16.45 10.88
C ARG A 34 1.27 17.69 10.17
N VAL A 35 0.15 17.64 9.44
CA VAL A 35 -0.34 18.75 8.59
C VAL A 35 -0.45 20.09 9.33
N SER A 36 -0.61 20.07 10.66
CA SER A 36 -0.65 21.26 11.53
C SER A 36 0.70 21.85 11.93
N TYR A 37 1.82 21.15 11.72
CA TYR A 37 3.14 21.51 12.25
C TYR A 37 4.15 22.01 11.21
N GLY A 38 3.75 22.16 9.94
CA GLY A 38 4.64 22.60 8.86
C GLY A 38 5.80 21.61 8.60
N GLN A 39 6.71 21.99 7.69
CA GLN A 39 7.92 21.21 7.38
C GLN A 39 8.92 21.29 8.56
N GLY A 40 8.77 20.43 9.56
CA GLY A 40 9.73 20.28 10.66
C GLY A 40 10.81 19.26 10.34
N THR A 41 12.09 19.65 10.44
CA THR A 41 13.27 18.74 10.38
C THR A 41 13.20 17.70 11.49
N SER A 42 12.61 16.55 11.19
CA SER A 42 12.44 15.43 12.11
C SER A 42 13.49 14.35 11.82
N LYS A 43 13.99 13.67 12.85
CA LYS A 43 14.90 12.53 12.64
C LYS A 43 14.09 11.31 12.18
N VAL A 44 14.64 10.50 11.27
CA VAL A 44 14.03 9.25 10.76
C VAL A 44 13.55 8.31 11.87
N SER A 45 14.23 8.29 13.03
CA SER A 45 13.80 7.47 14.19
C SER A 45 12.47 7.93 14.80
N GLN A 46 12.15 9.23 14.74
CA GLN A 46 10.90 9.80 15.25
C GLN A 46 9.74 9.46 14.32
N ASP A 47 9.98 9.39 13.01
CA ASP A 47 8.96 9.08 12.00
C ASP A 47 8.46 7.64 12.12
N ARG A 48 9.39 6.68 12.27
CA ARG A 48 9.04 5.28 12.56
C ARG A 48 8.25 5.14 13.88
N GLY A 49 8.61 5.93 14.89
CA GLY A 49 7.89 5.99 16.17
C GLY A 49 6.45 6.48 16.00
N LEU A 50 6.27 7.52 15.19
CA LEU A 50 4.97 8.09 14.86
C LEU A 50 4.09 7.10 14.09
N ILE A 51 4.59 6.49 13.02
CA ILE A 51 3.82 5.51 12.24
C ILE A 51 3.33 4.36 13.13
N ARG A 52 4.20 3.84 14.00
CA ARG A 52 3.81 2.80 14.97
C ARG A 52 2.77 3.29 15.97
N TYR A 53 2.87 4.54 16.43
CA TYR A 53 1.87 5.14 17.30
C TYR A 53 0.52 5.25 16.60
N LEU A 54 0.47 5.76 15.37
CA LEU A 54 -0.76 5.88 14.57
C LEU A 54 -1.43 4.53 14.37
N MET A 55 -0.65 3.50 14.00
CA MET A 55 -1.16 2.14 13.81
C MET A 55 -1.73 1.56 15.12
N ARG A 56 -1.03 1.71 16.26
CA ARG A 56 -1.51 1.22 17.57
C ARG A 56 -2.81 1.88 18.02
N HIS A 57 -3.02 3.15 17.67
CA HIS A 57 -4.22 3.89 18.04
C HIS A 57 -5.29 3.91 16.93
N ARG A 58 -5.11 3.12 15.87
CA ARG A 58 -6.05 3.03 14.73
C ARG A 58 -6.36 4.39 14.09
N HIS A 59 -5.38 5.29 14.05
CA HIS A 59 -5.48 6.52 13.27
C HIS A 59 -5.19 6.17 11.80
N THR A 60 -6.24 5.77 11.06
CA THR A 60 -6.12 5.21 9.72
C THR A 60 -6.06 6.24 8.59
N THR A 61 -6.65 7.43 8.76
CA THR A 61 -6.69 8.47 7.71
C THR A 61 -5.30 8.86 7.16
N PRO A 62 -4.22 8.99 7.96
CA PRO A 62 -2.89 9.23 7.39
C PRO A 62 -2.38 8.13 6.46
N PHE A 63 -2.84 6.88 6.64
CA PHE A 63 -2.46 5.75 5.78
C PHE A 63 -3.20 5.75 4.43
N GLU A 64 -4.30 6.51 4.29
CA GLU A 64 -5.03 6.66 3.03
C GLU A 64 -4.27 7.54 2.02
N MET A 65 -3.17 8.19 2.43
CA MET A 65 -2.30 8.98 1.57
C MET A 65 -1.29 8.14 0.76
N VAL A 66 -1.33 6.82 0.93
CA VAL A 66 -0.50 5.87 0.19
C VAL A 66 -1.40 4.96 -0.64
N GLU A 67 -1.12 4.89 -1.93
CA GLU A 67 -1.93 4.15 -2.89
C GLU A 67 -1.08 3.18 -3.71
N PHE A 68 -1.63 2.01 -4.02
CA PHE A 68 -0.96 0.99 -4.81
C PHE A 68 -1.84 0.53 -5.96
N LYS A 69 -1.26 0.43 -7.16
CA LYS A 69 -1.94 -0.12 -8.33
C LYS A 69 -1.33 -1.46 -8.70
N PHE A 70 -2.15 -2.50 -8.79
CA PHE A 70 -1.70 -3.85 -9.09
C PHE A 70 -2.28 -4.38 -10.40
N HIS A 71 -1.46 -5.11 -11.16
CA HIS A 71 -1.90 -5.94 -12.27
C HIS A 71 -1.91 -7.38 -11.78
N CYS A 72 -3.12 -7.94 -11.65
CA CYS A 72 -3.32 -9.27 -11.11
C CYS A 72 -3.96 -10.20 -12.15
N LYS A 73 -3.43 -11.41 -12.26
CA LYS A 73 -4.06 -12.52 -12.98
C LYS A 73 -4.47 -13.59 -12.00
N MET A 74 -5.78 -13.86 -11.91
CA MET A 74 -6.33 -14.84 -10.97
C MET A 74 -7.57 -15.55 -11.54
N PRO A 75 -7.96 -16.72 -11.00
CA PRO A 75 -9.21 -17.38 -11.34
C PRO A 75 -10.44 -16.54 -10.96
N ILE A 76 -11.55 -16.70 -11.70
CA ILE A 76 -12.80 -15.93 -11.49
C ILE A 76 -13.35 -16.10 -10.07
N PHE A 77 -13.28 -17.30 -9.49
CA PHE A 77 -13.81 -17.52 -8.14
C PHE A 77 -13.02 -16.77 -7.06
N VAL A 78 -11.71 -16.55 -7.27
CA VAL A 78 -10.88 -15.69 -6.40
C VAL A 78 -11.23 -14.22 -6.63
N ALA A 79 -11.35 -13.80 -7.89
CA ALA A 79 -11.73 -12.43 -8.24
C ALA A 79 -13.06 -12.02 -7.62
N ARG A 80 -14.06 -12.92 -7.59
CA ARG A 80 -15.37 -12.68 -6.96
C ARG A 80 -15.30 -12.41 -5.46
N GLN A 81 -14.32 -12.98 -4.76
CA GLN A 81 -14.06 -12.67 -3.35
C GLN A 81 -13.30 -11.34 -3.23
N TRP A 82 -12.32 -11.11 -4.09
CA TRP A 82 -11.51 -9.89 -4.10
C TRP A 82 -12.35 -8.63 -4.29
N VAL A 83 -13.26 -8.60 -5.27
CA VAL A 83 -14.09 -7.41 -5.56
C VAL A 83 -15.11 -7.06 -4.46
N ARG A 84 -15.17 -7.83 -3.36
CA ARG A 84 -15.98 -7.49 -2.18
C ARG A 84 -15.36 -6.37 -1.35
N HIS A 85 -14.06 -6.11 -1.51
CA HIS A 85 -13.39 -4.95 -0.94
C HIS A 85 -13.76 -3.71 -1.77
N ARG A 86 -14.79 -2.97 -1.32
CA ARG A 86 -15.41 -1.87 -2.08
C ARG A 86 -14.60 -0.57 -2.10
N THR A 87 -13.56 -0.47 -1.30
CA THR A 87 -12.69 0.71 -1.15
C THR A 87 -11.31 0.48 -1.77
N ALA A 88 -11.25 -0.41 -2.76
CA ALA A 88 -10.03 -0.83 -3.44
C ALA A 88 -9.82 -0.06 -4.76
#